data_AF-A0A6P6FQ92-F1
#
_entry.id   AF-A0A6P6FQ92-F1
#
_cell.length_a   1.000
_cell.length_b   1.000
_cell.length_c   1.000
_cell.angle_alpha   90.00
_cell.angle_beta   90.00
_cell.angle_gamma   90.00
#
_symmetry.space_group_name_H-M   'P 1'
#
loop_
_entity.id
_entity.type
_entity.pdbx_description
1 polymer ?
#
loop_
_entity_poly.entity_id
_entity_poly.type
_entity_poly.pdbx_seq_one_letter_code
_entity_poly.pdbx_strand_id
1 'polypeptide(L)'
;MCRNDGLKDGYRTCCRSIKVKMESGCEEVTLEAEVTNKGALALYGRLGFIRAKWLFRYYLSGVDAFCLKLLFPRSDLHPFIHKD
;
A
#
# COMPACT_ATOMS: atom_id res chain seq x y z
N MET A 1 13.53 22.96 12.89
CA MET A 1 12.24 22.23 12.80
C MET A 1 12.17 21.53 11.43
N CYS A 2 12.65 20.30 11.33
CA CYS A 2 12.57 19.49 10.11
C CYS A 2 11.26 18.69 10.12
N ARG A 3 10.35 18.96 9.18
CA ARG A 3 9.08 18.21 9.02
C ARG A 3 9.04 17.34 7.75
N ASN A 4 10.15 17.18 7.01
CA ASN A 4 10.15 16.48 5.73
C ASN A 4 10.97 15.17 5.69
N ASP A 5 11.81 14.88 6.69
CA ASP A 5 12.71 13.72 6.62
C ASP A 5 12.00 12.41 6.99
N GLY A 6 11.09 12.41 7.97
CA GLY A 6 10.36 11.21 8.38
C GLY A 6 9.46 10.60 7.30
N LEU A 7 8.97 11.41 6.33
CA LEU A 7 8.15 10.90 5.23
C LEU A 7 9.00 10.14 4.18
N LYS A 8 10.26 10.53 3.99
CA LYS A 8 11.19 9.85 3.06
C LYS A 8 11.58 8.47 3.59
N ASP A 9 11.81 8.37 4.89
CA ASP A 9 12.13 7.09 5.55
C ASP A 9 10.93 6.13 5.55
N GLY A 10 9.73 6.68 5.77
CA GLY A 10 8.47 5.94 5.65
C GLY A 10 8.27 5.39 4.24
N TYR A 11 8.45 6.22 3.21
CA TYR A 11 8.36 5.81 1.81
C TYR A 11 9.33 4.66 1.47
N ARG A 12 10.61 4.80 1.86
CA ARG A 12 11.64 3.80 1.57
C ARG A 12 11.33 2.44 2.21
N THR A 13 10.90 2.45 3.47
CA THR A 13 10.55 1.22 4.22
C THR A 13 9.34 0.54 3.59
N CYS A 14 8.35 1.32 3.17
CA CYS A 14 7.14 0.80 2.54
C CYS A 14 7.46 0.14 1.19
N CYS A 15 8.22 0.83 0.31
CA CYS A 15 8.67 0.28 -0.96
C CYS A 15 9.44 -1.04 -0.79
N ARG A 16 10.36 -1.09 0.19
CA ARG A 16 11.13 -2.30 0.47
C ARG A 16 10.24 -3.47 0.90
N SER A 17 9.27 -3.20 1.78
CA SER A 17 8.35 -4.22 2.27
C SER A 17 7.44 -4.75 1.16
N ILE A 18 6.93 -3.86 0.30
CA ILE A 18 6.12 -4.22 -0.87
C ILE A 18 6.92 -5.11 -1.82
N LYS A 19 8.19 -4.74 -2.10
CA LYS A 19 9.07 -5.54 -2.96
C LYS A 19 9.27 -6.96 -2.41
N VAL A 20 9.55 -7.09 -1.12
CA VAL A 20 9.70 -8.42 -0.47
C VAL A 20 8.40 -9.23 -0.57
N LYS A 21 7.24 -8.61 -0.36
CA LYS A 21 5.94 -9.29 -0.50
C LYS A 21 5.70 -9.79 -1.92
N MET A 22 6.03 -8.97 -2.92
CA MET A 22 5.94 -9.35 -4.34
C MET A 22 6.89 -10.52 -4.65
N GLU A 23 8.15 -10.44 -4.22
CA GLU A 23 9.16 -11.49 -4.43
C GLU A 23 8.80 -12.81 -3.71
N SER A 24 8.02 -12.74 -2.62
CA SER A 24 7.49 -13.93 -1.94
C SER A 24 6.27 -14.56 -2.62
N GLY A 25 5.82 -14.02 -3.76
CA GLY A 25 4.69 -14.54 -4.52
C GLY A 25 3.32 -14.20 -3.92
N CYS A 26 3.21 -13.15 -3.10
CA CYS A 26 1.90 -12.64 -2.70
C CYS A 26 1.13 -12.14 -3.93
N GLU A 27 -0.20 -12.24 -3.91
CA GLU A 27 -1.06 -11.67 -4.96
C GLU A 27 -1.44 -10.22 -4.67
N GLU A 28 -1.51 -9.84 -3.40
CA GLU A 28 -1.87 -8.50 -2.97
C GLU A 28 -1.23 -8.12 -1.63
N VAL A 29 -1.17 -6.82 -1.37
CA VAL A 29 -0.90 -6.25 -0.04
C VAL A 29 -2.12 -5.44 0.37
N THR A 30 -2.59 -5.67 1.60
CA THR A 30 -3.68 -4.90 2.20
C THR A 30 -3.18 -4.18 3.47
N LEU A 31 -3.68 -2.97 3.71
CA LEU A 31 -3.47 -2.23 4.96
C LEU A 31 -4.65 -1.31 5.25
N GLU A 32 -4.77 -0.85 6.50
CA GLU A 32 -5.80 0.12 6.90
C GLU A 32 -5.19 1.49 7.21
N ALA A 33 -5.91 2.55 6.86
CA ALA A 33 -5.57 3.92 7.24
C ALA A 33 -6.83 4.70 7.62
N GLU A 34 -6.74 5.50 8.69
CA GLU A 34 -7.82 6.42 9.07
C GLU A 34 -8.23 7.31 7.89
N VAL A 35 -9.54 7.51 7.71
CA VAL A 35 -10.08 8.36 6.63
C VAL A 35 -9.58 9.82 6.72
N THR A 36 -9.21 10.25 7.92
CA THR A 36 -8.71 11.59 8.25
C THR A 36 -7.20 11.75 8.00
N ASN A 37 -6.44 10.65 7.89
CA ASN A 37 -4.98 10.70 7.72
C ASN A 37 -4.57 10.95 6.26
N LYS A 38 -4.78 12.20 5.81
CA LYS A 38 -4.51 12.64 4.43
C LYS A 38 -3.07 12.37 3.97
N GLY A 39 -2.09 12.46 4.86
CA GLY A 39 -0.69 12.21 4.55
C GLY A 39 -0.42 10.75 4.19
N ALA A 40 -0.90 9.82 5.00
CA ALA A 40 -0.80 8.39 4.73
C ALA A 40 -1.58 8.00 3.47
N LEU A 41 -2.81 8.50 3.31
CA LEU A 41 -3.64 8.23 2.13
C LEU A 41 -2.97 8.70 0.83
N ALA A 42 -2.32 9.88 0.85
CA ALA A 42 -1.57 10.38 -0.30
C ALA A 42 -0.31 9.55 -0.58
N LEU A 43 0.42 9.14 0.46
CA LEU A 43 1.61 8.29 0.32
C LEU A 43 1.25 6.93 -0.29
N TYR A 44 0.24 6.24 0.26
CA TYR A 44 -0.18 4.94 -0.25
C TYR A 44 -0.80 5.04 -1.64
N GLY A 45 -1.55 6.10 -1.94
CA GLY A 45 -2.04 6.36 -3.29
C GLY A 45 -0.93 6.51 -4.32
N ARG A 46 0.18 7.18 -3.98
CA ARG A 46 1.38 7.28 -4.83
C ARG A 46 2.10 5.95 -5.04
N LEU A 47 1.97 5.02 -4.08
CA LEU A 47 2.50 3.66 -4.18
C LEU A 47 1.57 2.70 -4.93
N GLY A 48 0.43 3.18 -5.45
CA GLY A 48 -0.51 2.40 -6.24
C GLY A 48 -1.61 1.70 -5.44
N PHE A 49 -1.75 1.98 -4.14
CA PHE A 49 -2.85 1.44 -3.37
C PHE A 49 -4.19 2.08 -3.76
N ILE A 50 -5.23 1.26 -3.87
CA ILE A 50 -6.62 1.67 -4.10
C ILE A 50 -7.44 1.54 -2.82
N ARG A 51 -8.46 2.40 -2.65
CA ARG A 51 -9.42 2.30 -1.55
C ARG A 51 -10.44 1.21 -1.86
N ALA A 52 -10.23 0.01 -1.32
CA ALA A 52 -11.06 -1.15 -1.62
C ALA A 52 -12.35 -1.18 -0.78
N LYS A 53 -12.29 -0.75 0.49
CA LYS A 53 -13.45 -0.77 1.39
C LYS A 53 -13.40 0.37 2.39
N TRP A 54 -14.58 0.90 2.73
CA TRP A 54 -14.75 1.78 3.89
C TRP A 54 -15.14 0.94 5.11
N LEU A 55 -14.42 1.14 6.21
CA LEU A 55 -14.59 0.44 7.48
C LEU A 55 -15.14 1.42 8.51
N PHE A 56 -16.43 1.28 8.83
CA PHE A 56 -17.14 2.16 9.77
C PHE A 56 -16.66 1.94 11.20
N ARG A 57 -16.27 3.02 11.90
CA ARG A 57 -15.79 3.06 13.29
C ARG A 57 -14.75 1.97 13.60
N TYR A 58 -13.80 1.77 12.69
CA TYR A 58 -12.84 0.68 12.75
C TYR A 58 -11.83 0.81 13.89
N TYR A 59 -11.38 2.02 14.18
CA TYR A 59 -10.47 2.27 15.30
C TYR A 59 -11.25 2.50 16.60
N LEU A 60 -10.60 2.21 17.74
CA LEU A 60 -11.18 2.39 19.08
C LEU A 60 -11.62 3.84 19.35
N SER A 61 -11.01 4.81 18.66
CA SER A 61 -11.40 6.23 18.67
C SER A 61 -12.78 6.51 18.04
N GLY A 62 -13.38 5.53 17.37
CA GLY A 62 -14.59 5.69 16.58
C GLY A 62 -14.36 6.30 15.20
N VAL A 63 -13.10 6.56 14.82
CA VAL A 63 -12.75 7.05 13.49
C VAL A 63 -12.83 5.91 12.48
N ASP A 64 -13.40 6.22 11.31
CA ASP A 64 -13.48 5.27 10.20
C ASP A 64 -12.10 5.03 9.56
N ALA A 65 -11.96 3.91 8.86
CA ALA A 65 -10.76 3.59 8.09
C ALA A 65 -11.09 3.25 6.64
N PHE A 66 -10.11 3.44 5.76
CA PHE A 66 -10.08 2.77 4.47
C PHE A 66 -9.23 1.52 4.55
N CYS A 67 -9.75 0.41 4.03
CA CYS A 67 -8.96 -0.74 3.63
C CYS A 67 -8.35 -0.43 2.26
N LEU A 68 -7.03 -0.35 2.20
CA LEU A 68 -6.24 -0.05 1.03
C LEU A 68 -5.63 -1.34 0.47
N LYS A 69 -5.73 -1.54 -0.84
CA LYS A 69 -5.17 -2.72 -1.54
C LYS A 69 -4.19 -2.34 -2.62
N LEU A 70 -3.08 -3.07 -2.71
CA LEU A 70 -2.16 -3.05 -3.84
C LEU A 70 -2.14 -4.46 -4.45
N LEU A 71 -2.60 -4.59 -5.70
CA LEU A 71 -2.58 -5.85 -6.42
C LEU A 71 -1.22 -6.00 -7.12
N PHE A 72 -0.62 -7.18 -7.01
CA PHE A 72 0.58 -7.51 -7.77
C PHE A 72 0.20 -8.09 -9.14
N PRO A 73 0.98 -7.79 -10.18
CA PRO A 73 0.79 -8.42 -11.48
C PRO A 73 0.99 -9.93 -11.33
N ARG A 74 0.03 -10.72 -11.81
CA ARG A 74 0.18 -12.17 -11.79
C ARG A 74 1.25 -12.59 -12.79
N SER A 75 2.12 -13.51 -12.37
CA SER A 75 3.25 -13.99 -13.18
C SER A 75 2.80 -14.77 -14.42
N ASP A 76 1.58 -15.32 -14.42
CA ASP A 76 0.96 -16.07 -15.53
C ASP A 76 0.44 -15.17 -16.66
N LEU A 77 0.26 -13.87 -16.41
CA LEU A 77 -0.13 -12.86 -17.40
C LEU A 77 1.08 -12.11 -17.98
N HIS A 78 2.25 -12.73 -18.00
CA HIS A 78 3.34 -12.30 -18.88
C HIS A 78 3.35 -13.20 -20.13
N PRO A 79 2.58 -12.89 -21.18
CA PRO A 79 2.70 -13.61 -22.43
C PRO A 79 4.06 -13.21 -23.04
N PHE A 80 4.93 -14.21 -23.20
CA PHE A 80 6.15 -14.18 -24.03
C PHE A 80 7.35 -13.38 -23.51
N ILE A 81 8.05 -13.90 -22.49
CA ILE A 81 9.52 -13.91 -22.51
C ILE A 81 9.99 -15.34 -22.24
N HIS A 82 9.75 -16.24 -23.19
CA HIS A 82 10.70 -17.32 -23.43
C HIS A 82 11.72 -16.76 -24.42
N LYS A 83 12.95 -16.53 -23.96
CA LYS A 83 14.10 -16.37 -24.84
C LYS A 83 14.69 -17.76 -25.05
N ASP A 84 14.68 -18.21 -26.30
CA ASP A 84 15.70 -19.12 -26.81
C ASP A 84 17.08 -18.45 -26.78
#